data_AF-A0A662XWF7-F1
#
_entry.id   AF-A0A662XWF7-F1
#
_cell.length_a   1.000
_cell.length_b   1.000
_cell.length_c   1.000
_cell.angle_alpha   90.00
_cell.angle_beta   90.00
_cell.angle_gamma   90.00
#
_symmetry.space_group_name_H-M   'P 1'
#
loop_
_entity.id
_entity.type
_entity.pdbx_description
1 polymer ?
#
loop_
_entity_poly.entity_id
_entity_poly.type
_entity_poly.pdbx_seq_one_letter_code
_entity_poly.pdbx_strand_id
1 'polypeptide(L)'
;MKEYLTIVRRVASQTPRSNAMSTLVVAEHNQTEVSGATLSTVTAASQIGGDITLLVLGSQAGPAAAAAAKVAGVSSVLHAADPKYDHYVAEEVAELLVATQKAQS
;
A
#
# COMPACT_ATOMS: atom_id res chain seq x y z
N MET A 1 19.33 11.38 -29.00
CA MET A 1 19.06 11.20 -27.56
C MET A 1 17.79 10.38 -27.44
N LYS A 2 17.96 9.08 -27.22
CA LYS A 2 16.90 8.06 -27.15
C LYS A 2 16.77 7.62 -25.68
N GLU A 3 15.57 7.15 -25.32
CA GLU A 3 15.21 6.41 -24.10
C GLU A 3 14.66 7.22 -22.90
N TYR A 4 13.43 7.72 -23.05
CA TYR A 4 12.46 7.87 -21.95
C TYR A 4 11.53 6.67 -21.98
N LEU A 5 11.83 5.61 -21.22
CA LEU A 5 10.86 4.55 -20.96
C LEU A 5 11.21 3.84 -19.64
N THR A 6 10.84 4.44 -18.52
CA THR A 6 10.83 3.73 -17.23
C THR A 6 9.68 2.73 -17.27
N ILE A 7 10.00 1.49 -17.61
CA ILE A 7 9.10 0.34 -17.52
C ILE A 7 8.87 0.07 -16.03
N VAL A 8 7.81 0.63 -15.46
CA VAL A 8 7.23 0.15 -14.20
C VAL A 8 6.47 -1.13 -14.58
N ARG A 9 7.08 -2.30 -14.34
CA ARG A 9 6.49 -3.59 -14.69
C ARG A 9 5.08 -3.68 -14.09
N ARG A 10 4.09 -3.81 -14.97
CA ARG A 10 2.71 -4.19 -14.64
C ARG A 10 2.69 -5.68 -14.30
N VAL A 11 2.31 -6.02 -13.07
CA VAL A 11 1.72 -7.33 -12.74
C VAL A 11 0.54 -7.08 -11.81
N ALA A 12 -0.67 -7.21 -12.37
CA ALA A 12 -1.82 -7.76 -11.66
C ALA A 12 -2.84 -8.16 -12.73
N SER A 13 -2.78 -9.43 -13.13
CA SER A 13 -3.90 -10.17 -13.71
C SER A 13 -5.09 -10.13 -12.76
N GLN A 14 -6.26 -9.72 -13.24
CA GLN A 14 -7.49 -9.79 -12.44
C GLN A 14 -7.97 -11.24 -12.29
N THR A 15 -8.28 -11.64 -11.03
CA THR A 15 -9.11 -12.78 -10.55
C THR A 15 -8.39 -14.15 -10.43
N PRO A 16 -8.39 -14.80 -9.25
CA PRO A 16 -9.58 -15.27 -8.56
C PRO A 16 -9.94 -14.45 -7.31
N ARG A 17 -11.20 -14.01 -7.20
CA ARG A 17 -11.85 -13.66 -5.92
C ARG A 17 -12.08 -14.95 -5.13
N SER A 18 -11.03 -15.56 -4.62
CA SER A 18 -11.21 -16.39 -3.44
C SER A 18 -11.39 -15.44 -2.28
N ASN A 19 -12.34 -15.72 -1.40
CA ASN A 19 -12.41 -15.15 -0.05
C ASN A 19 -11.17 -15.61 0.76
N ALA A 20 -9.97 -15.34 0.26
CA ALA A 20 -8.71 -15.70 0.85
C ALA A 20 -8.39 -14.62 1.87
N MET A 21 -8.16 -15.06 3.11
CA MET A 21 -7.69 -14.22 4.21
C MET A 21 -6.60 -13.26 3.71
N SER A 22 -6.85 -11.96 3.78
CA SER A 22 -5.91 -10.93 3.40
C SER A 22 -5.81 -9.88 4.52
N THR A 23 -4.65 -9.25 4.63
CA THR A 23 -4.38 -8.21 5.63
C THR A 23 -4.10 -6.89 4.93
N LEU A 24 -4.89 -5.87 5.26
CA LEU A 24 -4.63 -4.49 4.86
C LEU A 24 -3.82 -3.79 5.95
N VAL A 25 -2.60 -3.37 5.62
CA VAL A 25 -1.71 -2.62 6.52
C VAL A 25 -1.68 -1.16 6.07
N VAL A 26 -2.06 -0.25 6.98
CA VAL A 26 -1.89 1.20 6.75
C VAL A 26 -0.44 1.56 7.01
N ALA A 27 0.24 2.07 6.00
CA ALA A 27 1.66 2.42 6.06
C ALA A 27 1.84 3.87 6.48
N GLU A 28 2.49 4.06 7.62
CA GLU A 28 3.03 5.36 8.02
C GLU A 28 4.38 5.58 7.31
N HIS A 29 4.65 6.80 6.84
CA HIS A 29 5.88 7.11 6.12
C HIS A 29 6.28 8.58 6.28
N ASN A 30 7.54 8.87 5.98
CA ASN A 30 8.10 10.23 5.96
C ASN A 30 8.21 10.79 4.52
N GLN A 31 7.25 10.47 3.67
CA GLN A 31 7.19 10.71 2.20
C GLN A 31 8.22 9.92 1.38
N THR A 32 9.40 9.61 1.94
CA THR A 32 10.46 8.87 1.25
C THR A 32 10.46 7.38 1.58
N GLU A 33 10.22 7.03 2.84
CA GLU A 33 10.37 5.67 3.37
C GLU A 33 9.23 5.33 4.33
N VAL A 34 8.88 4.04 4.41
CA VAL A 34 7.91 3.54 5.39
C VAL A 34 8.53 3.46 6.79
N SER A 35 7.73 3.72 7.82
CA SER A 35 8.17 3.72 9.21
C SER A 35 8.56 2.31 9.69
N GLY A 36 9.42 2.25 10.72
CA GLY A 36 9.77 0.98 11.36
C GLY A 36 8.54 0.26 11.95
N ALA A 37 7.56 1.00 12.45
CA ALA A 37 6.30 0.44 12.96
C ALA A 37 5.51 -0.28 11.84
N THR A 38 5.53 0.27 10.62
CA THR A 38 4.92 -0.37 9.44
C THR A 38 5.60 -1.71 9.15
N LEU A 39 6.93 -1.78 9.20
CA LEU A 39 7.68 -3.04 8.97
C LEU A 39 7.37 -4.11 10.04
N SER A 40 7.26 -3.70 11.30
CA SER A 40 6.82 -4.61 12.38
C SER A 40 5.41 -5.14 12.13
N THR A 41 4.51 -4.29 11.64
CA THR A 41 3.13 -4.67 11.30
C THR A 41 3.10 -5.67 10.14
N VAL A 42 3.92 -5.48 9.10
CA VAL A 42 4.06 -6.46 8.01
C VAL A 42 4.57 -7.81 8.51
N THR A 43 5.52 -7.79 9.44
CA THR A 43 6.04 -9.02 10.05
C THR A 43 4.97 -9.76 10.85
N ALA A 44 4.12 -9.04 11.59
CA ALA A 44 2.98 -9.62 12.29
C ALA A 44 1.91 -10.16 11.32
N ALA A 45 1.59 -9.41 10.27
CA ALA A 45 0.66 -9.82 9.22
C ALA A 45 1.13 -11.11 8.52
N SER A 46 2.44 -11.25 8.31
CA SER A 46 3.04 -12.46 7.73
C SER A 46 2.84 -13.69 8.60
N GLN A 47 2.75 -13.53 9.92
CA GLN A 47 2.46 -14.63 10.86
C GLN A 47 0.98 -15.00 10.91
N ILE A 48 0.08 -14.04 10.64
CA ILE A 48 -1.36 -14.30 10.47
C ILE A 48 -1.59 -15.12 9.19
N GLY A 49 -0.77 -14.90 8.18
CA GLY A 49 -0.84 -15.56 6.88
C GLY A 49 -1.85 -14.87 5.94
N GLY A 50 -1.84 -15.30 4.68
CA GLY A 50 -2.62 -14.66 3.63
C GLY A 50 -1.87 -13.54 2.91
N ASP A 51 -2.57 -12.87 2.00
CA ASP A 51 -1.98 -11.79 1.21
C ASP A 51 -1.89 -10.48 2.00
N ILE A 52 -0.74 -9.82 1.92
CA ILE A 52 -0.50 -8.54 2.62
C ILE A 52 -0.55 -7.41 1.62
N THR A 53 -1.47 -6.48 1.83
CA THR A 53 -1.59 -5.26 1.04
C THR A 53 -1.20 -4.06 1.90
N LEU A 54 -0.25 -3.24 1.45
CA LEU A 54 0.08 -1.97 2.10
C LEU A 54 -0.69 -0.82 1.45
N LEU A 55 -1.27 0.05 2.27
CA LEU A 55 -1.88 1.30 1.84
C LEU A 55 -1.00 2.48 2.28
N VAL A 56 -0.45 3.19 1.30
CA VAL A 56 0.39 4.39 1.47
C VAL A 56 -0.43 5.63 1.13
N LEU A 57 -0.39 6.65 1.99
CA LEU A 57 -1.30 7.80 1.95
C LEU A 57 -0.53 9.11 1.78
N GLY A 58 -0.80 9.89 0.73
CA GLY A 58 -0.27 11.23 0.60
C GLY A 58 0.20 11.56 -0.81
N SER A 59 0.12 12.84 -1.14
CA SER A 59 0.39 13.39 -2.46
C SER A 59 1.81 13.07 -2.94
N GLN A 60 2.80 13.20 -2.04
CA GLN A 60 4.21 13.03 -2.32
C GLN A 60 4.78 11.67 -1.88
N ALA A 61 3.92 10.72 -1.50
CA ALA A 61 4.33 9.43 -0.94
C ALA A 61 4.77 8.37 -1.97
N GLY A 62 4.94 8.76 -3.24
CA GLY A 62 5.34 7.85 -4.32
C GLY A 62 6.65 7.08 -4.04
N PRO A 63 7.72 7.73 -3.53
CA PRO A 63 8.94 7.03 -3.16
C PRO A 63 8.72 6.03 -2.01
N ALA A 64 7.90 6.38 -1.01
CA ALA A 64 7.55 5.47 0.08
C ALA A 64 6.75 4.25 -0.43
N ALA A 65 5.83 4.43 -1.37
CA ALA A 65 5.13 3.32 -2.02
C ALA A 65 6.08 2.40 -2.81
N ALA A 66 7.07 2.97 -3.51
CA ALA A 66 8.09 2.19 -4.20
C ALA A 66 9.03 1.45 -3.23
N ALA A 67 9.32 2.02 -2.05
CA ALA A 67 10.06 1.35 -0.99
C ALA A 67 9.23 0.21 -0.37
N ALA A 68 7.95 0.46 -0.08
CA ALA A 68 7.01 -0.53 0.45
C ALA A 68 6.88 -1.77 -0.44
N ALA A 69 6.88 -1.58 -1.77
CA ALA A 69 6.79 -2.67 -2.73
C ALA A 69 7.99 -3.63 -2.72
N LYS A 70 9.12 -3.21 -2.12
CA LYS A 70 10.33 -4.03 -1.97
C LYS A 70 10.38 -4.78 -0.63
N VAL A 71 9.42 -4.53 0.26
CA VAL A 71 9.37 -5.19 1.57
C VAL A 71 8.95 -6.65 1.36
N ALA A 72 9.74 -7.56 1.93
CA ALA A 72 9.44 -9.00 1.85
C ALA A 72 8.10 -9.31 2.53
N GLY A 73 7.31 -10.19 1.91
CA GLY A 73 5.98 -10.56 2.39
C GLY A 73 4.84 -9.65 1.91
N VAL A 74 5.14 -8.49 1.32
CA VAL A 74 4.11 -7.63 0.73
C VAL A 74 3.67 -8.17 -0.64
N SER A 75 2.39 -8.52 -0.75
CA SER A 75 1.77 -8.98 -2.00
C SER A 75 1.39 -7.82 -2.91
N SER A 76 0.96 -6.69 -2.35
CA SER A 76 0.50 -5.52 -3.12
C SER A 76 0.69 -4.21 -2.37
N VAL A 77 0.86 -3.12 -3.12
CA VAL A 77 0.92 -1.75 -2.57
C VAL A 77 -0.09 -0.87 -3.27
N LEU A 78 -0.94 -0.24 -2.49
CA LEU A 78 -1.91 0.77 -2.92
C LEU A 78 -1.40 2.14 -2.49
N HIS A 79 -1.36 3.09 -3.41
CA HIS A 79 -0.96 4.46 -3.13
C HIS A 79 -2.14 5.40 -3.38
N ALA A 80 -2.62 6.04 -2.31
CA ALA A 80 -3.63 7.09 -2.39
C ALA A 80 -2.93 8.45 -2.48
N ALA A 81 -2.67 8.90 -3.71
CA ALA A 81 -1.97 10.15 -4.00
C ALA A 81 -2.94 11.34 -4.03
N ASP A 82 -3.19 11.94 -2.86
CA ASP A 82 -4.03 13.14 -2.74
C ASP A 82 -3.54 14.03 -1.58
N PRO A 83 -3.44 15.36 -1.76
CA PRO A 83 -3.05 16.28 -0.69
C PRO A 83 -3.89 16.19 0.57
N LYS A 84 -5.17 15.77 0.46
CA LYS A 84 -6.05 15.64 1.64
C LYS A 84 -5.58 14.58 2.64
N TYR A 85 -4.70 13.67 2.23
CA TYR A 85 -4.14 12.64 3.10
C TYR A 85 -2.81 13.03 3.74
N ASP A 86 -2.19 14.15 3.36
CA ASP A 86 -0.85 14.54 3.84
C ASP A 86 -0.81 14.83 5.36
N HIS A 87 -1.96 15.09 5.97
CA HIS A 87 -2.11 15.40 7.39
C HIS A 87 -2.86 14.31 8.18
N TYR A 88 -3.18 13.18 7.56
CA TYR A 88 -3.87 12.05 8.21
C TYR A 88 -5.15 12.46 8.98
N VAL A 89 -5.94 13.38 8.40
CA VAL A 89 -7.23 13.78 8.98
C VAL A 89 -8.12 12.55 9.07
N ALA A 90 -8.65 12.27 10.26
CA ALA A 90 -9.30 11.00 10.57
C ALA A 90 -10.53 10.73 9.68
N GLU A 91 -11.31 11.76 9.38
CA GLU A 91 -12.50 11.70 8.53
C GLU A 91 -12.15 11.24 7.11
N GLU A 92 -11.13 11.87 6.51
CA GLU A 92 -10.67 11.56 5.16
C GLU A 92 -10.05 10.15 5.07
N VAL A 93 -9.23 9.79 6.06
CA VAL A 93 -8.56 8.49 6.11
C VAL A 93 -9.56 7.37 6.35
N ALA A 94 -10.52 7.56 7.27
CA ALA A 94 -11.53 6.55 7.56
C ALA A 94 -12.41 6.25 6.33
N GLU A 95 -12.83 7.27 5.60
CA GLU A 95 -13.60 7.09 4.36
C GLU A 95 -12.81 6.29 3.32
N LEU A 96 -11.53 6.63 3.13
CA LEU A 96 -10.65 5.91 2.23
C LEU A 96 -10.46 4.44 2.64
N LEU A 97 -10.30 4.15 3.93
CA LEU A 97 -10.15 2.79 4.44
C LEU A 97 -11.39 1.94 4.14
N VAL A 98 -12.58 2.49 4.39
CA VAL A 98 -13.85 1.82 4.09
C VAL A 98 -13.99 1.56 2.59
N ALA A 99 -13.67 2.56 1.75
CA ALA A 99 -13.72 2.41 0.30
C ALA A 99 -12.73 1.34 -0.21
N THR A 100 -11.50 1.35 0.32
CA THR A 100 -10.44 0.40 -0.03
C THR A 100 -10.81 -1.02 0.38
N GLN A 101 -11.32 -1.22 1.60
CA GLN A 101 -11.76 -2.53 2.07
C GLN A 101 -12.90 -3.09 1.22
N LYS A 102 -13.87 -2.25 0.84
CA LYS A 102 -14.97 -2.66 -0.05
C LYS A 102 -14.49 -3.03 -1.45
N ALA A 103 -13.49 -2.32 -1.98
CA ALA A 103 -12.92 -2.63 -3.29
C ALA A 103 -12.11 -3.94 -3.30
N GLN A 104 -11.64 -4.38 -2.12
CA GLN A 104 -10.88 -5.61 -1.91
C GLN A 104 -11.76 -6.81 -1.52
N SER A 105 -13.03 -6.59 -1.13
CA SER A 105 -14.01 -7.63 -0.79
C SER A 105 -14.76 -8.12 -2.04
#